data_AF-A0AAW1PFT5-F1
#
_entry.id   AF-A0AAW1PFT5-F1
#
_cell.length_a   1.000
_cell.length_b   1.000
_cell.length_c   1.000
_cell.angle_alpha   90.00
_cell.angle_beta   90.00
_cell.angle_gamma   90.00
#
_symmetry.space_group_name_H-M   'P 1'
#
loop_
_entity.id
_entity.type
_entity.pdbx_description
1 polymer ?
#
loop_
_entity_poly.entity_id
_entity_poly.type
_entity_poly.pdbx_seq_one_letter_code
_entity_poly.pdbx_strand_id
1 'polypeptide(L)'
;MAVIPVASSVGLQLLLQPATSGAIAQGACAGLGVLYPAYATFKAVETTKQDPVEANKQLSQWVTYWTIFGGVSVVEGLFSKKPPGYHHVKLLFLLWLQSSSYQGARRLYLNHARPFLLKHEHQADHLLGQIQNFMARPELAWMADHFHRFAAQVPGLEWLPWV
;
A
#
# COMPACT_ATOMS: atom_id res chain seq x y z
N MET A 1 16.95 -47.12 -3.28
CA MET A 1 17.54 -45.84 -3.74
C MET A 1 16.47 -45.08 -4.50
N ALA A 2 15.83 -44.08 -3.87
CA ALA A 2 14.78 -43.30 -4.51
C ALA A 2 15.40 -42.12 -5.28
N VAL A 3 15.27 -42.14 -6.60
CA VAL A 3 15.70 -41.06 -7.49
C VAL A 3 14.69 -39.92 -7.34
N ILE A 4 15.04 -38.89 -6.59
CA ILE A 4 14.24 -37.66 -6.51
C ILE A 4 14.33 -36.97 -7.88
N PRO A 5 13.20 -36.63 -8.53
CA PRO A 5 13.22 -36.00 -9.84
C PRO A 5 13.91 -34.63 -9.76
N VAL A 6 14.95 -34.42 -10.58
CA VAL A 6 15.75 -33.17 -10.69
C VAL A 6 14.89 -31.90 -10.79
N ALA A 7 13.67 -32.01 -11.32
CA ALA A 7 12.73 -30.89 -11.44
C ALA A 7 12.30 -30.29 -10.09
N SER A 8 12.15 -31.08 -9.02
CA SER A 8 11.79 -30.55 -7.69
C SER A 8 12.97 -29.84 -7.03
N SER A 9 14.19 -30.27 -7.34
CA SER A 9 15.43 -29.65 -6.85
C SER A 9 15.65 -28.28 -7.47
N VAL A 10 15.41 -28.13 -8.78
CA VAL A 10 15.60 -26.84 -9.48
C VAL A 10 14.56 -25.80 -9.02
N GLY A 11 13.31 -26.19 -8.80
CA GLY A 11 12.27 -25.29 -8.28
C GLY A 11 12.56 -24.79 -6.86
N LEU A 12 13.02 -25.68 -5.97
CA LEU A 12 13.43 -25.30 -4.62
C LEU A 12 14.73 -24.47 -4.64
N GLN A 13 15.68 -24.80 -5.51
CA GLN A 13 16.93 -24.07 -5.68
C GLN A 13 16.72 -22.67 -6.28
N LEU A 14 15.74 -22.48 -7.16
CA LEU A 14 15.32 -21.16 -7.65
C LEU A 14 14.65 -20.33 -6.55
N LEU A 15 13.89 -20.95 -5.64
CA LEU A 15 13.30 -20.28 -4.47
C LEU A 15 14.36 -19.91 -3.43
N LEU A 16 15.45 -20.67 -3.34
CA LEU A 16 16.54 -20.50 -2.38
C LEU A 16 17.69 -19.61 -2.89
N GLN A 17 17.69 -19.21 -4.17
CA GLN A 17 18.70 -18.28 -4.69
C GLN A 17 18.44 -16.83 -4.22
N PRO A 18 19.43 -16.12 -3.65
CA PRO A 18 19.25 -14.78 -3.06
C PRO A 18 18.76 -13.71 -4.05
N ALA A 19 19.05 -13.86 -5.34
CA ALA A 19 18.69 -12.88 -6.37
C ALA A 19 17.25 -13.07 -6.90
N THR A 20 16.79 -14.31 -7.04
CA THR A 20 15.43 -14.65 -7.49
C THR A 20 14.40 -14.55 -6.36
N SER A 21 14.78 -14.94 -5.13
CA SER A 21 13.97 -14.70 -3.94
C SER A 21 13.72 -13.22 -3.69
N GLY A 22 14.69 -12.34 -3.98
CA GLY A 22 14.55 -10.89 -3.84
C GLY A 22 13.45 -10.30 -4.74
N ALA A 23 13.49 -10.58 -6.04
CA ALA A 23 12.52 -10.03 -6.99
C ALA A 23 11.12 -10.63 -6.83
N ILE A 24 11.02 -11.94 -6.57
CA ILE A 24 9.74 -12.62 -6.32
C ILE A 24 9.15 -12.15 -4.99
N ALA A 25 9.95 -12.03 -3.93
CA ALA A 25 9.47 -11.50 -2.65
C ALA A 25 9.09 -10.02 -2.75
N GLN A 26 9.79 -9.23 -3.56
CA GLN A 26 9.43 -7.84 -3.84
C GLN A 26 8.12 -7.73 -4.61
N GLY A 27 7.93 -8.55 -5.65
CA GLY A 27 6.67 -8.65 -6.38
C GLY A 27 5.51 -9.14 -5.51
N ALA A 28 5.75 -10.14 -4.66
CA ALA A 28 4.77 -10.64 -3.71
C ALA A 28 4.41 -9.59 -2.65
N CYS A 29 5.39 -8.83 -2.13
CA CYS A 29 5.13 -7.73 -1.20
C CYS A 29 4.34 -6.61 -1.86
N ALA A 30 4.61 -6.28 -3.14
CA ALA A 30 3.84 -5.29 -3.87
C ALA A 30 2.41 -5.78 -4.14
N GLY A 31 2.24 -7.03 -4.60
CA GLY A 31 0.92 -7.60 -4.86
C GLY A 31 0.08 -7.77 -3.60
N LEU A 32 0.63 -8.42 -2.57
CA LEU A 32 -0.10 -8.66 -1.32
C LEU A 32 -0.23 -7.39 -0.49
N GLY A 33 0.79 -6.53 -0.46
CA GLY A 33 0.78 -5.30 0.32
C GLY A 33 0.02 -4.14 -0.32
N VAL A 34 -0.22 -4.17 -1.63
CA VAL A 34 -0.89 -3.06 -2.33
C VAL A 34 -2.11 -3.55 -3.10
N LEU A 35 -1.98 -4.53 -4.00
CA LEU A 35 -3.10 -4.93 -4.87
C LEU A 35 -4.26 -5.57 -4.11
N TYR A 36 -3.98 -6.51 -3.20
CA TYR A 36 -5.02 -7.14 -2.39
C TYR A 36 -5.82 -6.13 -1.52
N PRO A 37 -5.18 -5.32 -0.66
CA PRO A 37 -5.91 -4.33 0.14
C PRO A 37 -6.58 -3.26 -0.72
N ALA A 38 -6.05 -2.93 -1.91
CA ALA A 38 -6.70 -2.01 -2.84
C ALA A 38 -8.02 -2.60 -3.38
N TYR A 39 -8.02 -3.85 -3.84
CA TYR A 39 -9.24 -4.52 -4.28
C TYR A 39 -10.25 -4.67 -3.14
N ALA A 40 -9.79 -5.00 -1.93
CA ALA A 40 -10.65 -5.11 -0.77
C ALA A 40 -11.24 -3.75 -0.34
N THR A 41 -10.48 -2.66 -0.47
CA THR A 41 -10.97 -1.28 -0.27
C THR A 41 -12.05 -0.94 -1.30
N PHE A 42 -11.83 -1.26 -2.58
CA PHE A 42 -12.84 -1.09 -3.64
C PHE A 42 -14.14 -1.84 -3.33
N LYS A 43 -14.03 -3.11 -2.91
CA LYS A 43 -15.18 -3.92 -2.51
C LYS A 43 -15.93 -3.29 -1.33
N ALA A 44 -15.22 -2.79 -0.32
CA ALA A 44 -15.82 -2.12 0.83
C ALA A 44 -16.58 -0.84 0.41
N VAL A 45 -16.02 -0.06 -0.53
CA VAL A 45 -16.67 1.14 -1.08
C VAL A 45 -17.97 0.77 -1.81
N GLU A 46 -17.95 -0.26 -2.66
CA GLU A 46 -19.17 -0.70 -3.37
C GLU A 46 -20.25 -1.26 -2.43
N THR A 47 -19.87 -1.91 -1.33
CA THR A 47 -20.82 -2.39 -0.31
C THR A 47 -21.56 -1.24 0.38
N THR A 48 -21.04 -0.01 0.37
CA THR A 48 -21.71 1.18 0.96
C THR A 48 -23.11 1.40 0.41
N LYS A 49 -23.35 1.07 -0.87
CA LYS A 49 -24.67 1.21 -1.52
C LYS A 49 -25.70 0.21 -0.99
N GLN A 50 -25.26 -0.89 -0.40
CA GLN A 50 -26.09 -2.02 0.03
C GLN A 50 -26.25 -2.06 1.55
N ASP A 51 -25.13 -1.93 2.27
CA ASP A 51 -25.08 -1.95 3.73
C ASP A 51 -24.02 -0.93 4.23
N PRO A 52 -24.45 0.29 4.58
CA PRO A 52 -23.54 1.32 5.08
C PRO A 52 -22.82 0.95 6.38
N VAL A 53 -23.43 0.13 7.24
CA VAL A 53 -22.87 -0.21 8.55
C VAL A 53 -21.70 -1.18 8.39
N GLU A 54 -21.90 -2.25 7.62
CA GLU A 54 -20.83 -3.21 7.33
C GLU A 54 -19.75 -2.58 6.44
N ALA A 55 -20.13 -1.73 5.48
CA ALA A 55 -19.17 -1.00 4.64
C ALA A 55 -18.22 -0.12 5.48
N ASN A 56 -18.75 0.65 6.43
CA ASN A 56 -17.93 1.49 7.30
C ASN A 56 -16.95 0.67 8.15
N LYS A 57 -17.38 -0.49 8.64
CA LYS A 57 -16.52 -1.41 9.40
C LYS A 57 -15.38 -1.96 8.55
N GLN A 58 -15.67 -2.38 7.32
CA GLN A 58 -14.66 -2.86 6.38
C GLN A 58 -13.70 -1.74 5.96
N LEU A 59 -14.24 -0.56 5.63
CA LEU A 59 -13.45 0.61 5.25
C LEU A 59 -12.53 1.06 6.39
N SER A 60 -13.01 1.06 7.63
CA SER A 60 -12.22 1.39 8.81
C SER A 60 -10.98 0.49 8.95
N GLN A 61 -11.12 -0.82 8.70
CA GLN A 61 -10.00 -1.76 8.70
C GLN A 61 -8.96 -1.38 7.64
N TRP A 62 -9.38 -1.13 6.40
CA TRP A 62 -8.46 -0.83 5.30
C TRP A 62 -7.81 0.55 5.42
N VAL A 63 -8.55 1.59 5.83
CA VAL A 63 -7.96 2.92 6.07
C VAL A 63 -6.93 2.86 7.21
N THR A 64 -7.21 2.09 8.25
CA THR A 64 -6.25 1.85 9.33
C THR A 64 -5.00 1.12 8.82
N TYR A 65 -5.20 0.09 7.99
CA TYR A 65 -4.11 -0.61 7.31
C TYR A 65 -3.23 0.35 6.49
N TRP A 66 -3.85 1.16 5.62
CA TRP A 66 -3.15 2.12 4.77
C TRP A 66 -2.38 3.17 5.56
N THR A 67 -2.92 3.61 6.70
CA THR A 67 -2.23 4.55 7.60
C THR A 67 -0.92 3.96 8.11
N ILE A 68 -0.94 2.72 8.60
CA ILE A 68 0.27 2.04 9.10
C ILE A 68 1.23 1.70 7.95
N PHE A 69 0.69 1.19 6.85
CA PHE A 69 1.46 0.85 5.65
C PHE A 69 2.21 2.07 5.10
N GLY A 70 1.54 3.22 5.01
CA GLY A 70 2.14 4.47 4.55
C GLY A 70 3.26 4.94 5.47
N GLY A 71 3.03 4.93 6.79
CA GLY A 71 4.05 5.29 7.77
C GLY A 71 5.29 4.40 7.69
N VAL A 72 5.09 3.08 7.60
CA VAL A 72 6.20 2.13 7.40
C VAL A 72 6.91 2.39 6.08
N SER A 73 6.18 2.62 4.98
CA SER A 73 6.78 2.88 3.67
C SER A 73 7.65 4.15 3.64
N VAL A 74 7.25 5.20 4.35
CA VAL A 74 8.08 6.42 4.51
C VAL A 74 9.36 6.10 5.26
N VAL A 75 9.25 5.41 6.41
CA VAL A 75 10.40 5.00 7.21
C VAL A 75 11.37 4.15 6.40
N GLU A 76 10.86 3.21 5.60
CA GLU A 76 11.66 2.38 4.70
C GLU A 76 12.41 3.19 3.64
N GLY A 77 11.80 4.24 3.10
CA GLY A 77 12.43 5.14 2.14
C GLY A 77 13.64 5.89 2.70
N LEU A 78 13.71 6.06 4.03
CA LEU A 78 14.86 6.70 4.70
C LEU A 78 16.07 5.76 4.86
N PHE A 79 15.89 4.44 4.74
CA PHE A 79 16.97 3.46 4.90
C PHE A 79 17.51 2.99 3.55
N SER A 80 18.74 3.40 3.21
CA SER A 80 19.37 3.03 1.92
C SER A 80 19.78 1.56 1.81
N LYS A 81 20.03 0.88 2.95
CA LYS A 81 20.42 -0.54 2.99
C LYS A 81 19.44 -1.33 3.85
N LYS A 82 18.81 -2.33 3.25
CA LYS A 82 17.89 -3.25 3.95
C LYS A 82 18.68 -4.46 4.46
N PRO A 83 18.51 -4.87 5.73
CA PRO A 83 19.20 -6.05 6.24
C PRO A 83 18.75 -7.33 5.52
N PRO A 84 19.60 -8.38 5.48
CA PRO A 84 19.21 -9.67 4.89
C PRO A 84 17.96 -10.23 5.60
N GLY A 85 17.02 -10.79 4.84
CA GLY A 85 15.76 -11.34 5.37
C GLY A 85 14.62 -10.32 5.56
N TYR A 86 14.90 -9.03 5.36
CA TYR A 86 13.91 -7.96 5.55
C TYR A 86 12.60 -8.16 4.77
N HIS A 87 12.64 -8.67 3.53
CA HIS A 87 11.45 -8.84 2.69
C HIS A 87 10.51 -9.92 3.24
N HIS A 88 11.03 -10.97 3.87
CA HIS A 88 10.22 -12.00 4.50
C HIS A 88 9.54 -11.47 5.77
N VAL A 89 10.28 -10.72 6.59
CA VAL A 89 9.72 -10.06 7.78
C VAL A 89 8.65 -9.07 7.39
N LYS A 90 8.90 -8.27 6.34
CA LYS A 90 7.93 -7.33 5.79
C LYS A 90 6.67 -8.06 5.32
N LEU A 91 6.80 -9.18 4.62
CA LEU A 91 5.65 -9.97 4.16
C LEU A 91 4.80 -10.47 5.34
N LEU A 92 5.43 -11.06 6.36
CA LEU A 92 4.72 -11.51 7.57
C LEU A 92 4.04 -10.36 8.30
N PHE A 93 4.71 -9.22 8.39
CA PHE A 93 4.16 -8.00 8.97
C PHE A 93 2.92 -7.52 8.19
N LEU A 94 2.98 -7.47 6.86
CA LEU A 94 1.85 -7.08 6.02
C LEU A 94 0.65 -8.02 6.18
N LEU A 95 0.89 -9.33 6.20
CA LEU A 95 -0.18 -10.33 6.43
C LEU A 95 -0.82 -10.16 7.81
N TRP A 96 -0.01 -9.90 8.84
CA TRP A 96 -0.51 -9.64 10.19
C TRP A 96 -1.34 -8.34 10.26
N LEU A 97 -0.94 -7.28 9.54
CA LEU A 97 -1.73 -6.05 9.46
C LEU A 97 -3.09 -6.27 8.80
N GLN A 98 -3.13 -7.09 7.74
CA GLN A 98 -4.36 -7.38 6.98
C GLN A 98 -5.31 -8.31 7.73
N SER A 99 -4.81 -9.10 8.68
CA SER A 99 -5.61 -10.05 9.42
C SER A 99 -6.67 -9.37 10.30
N SER A 100 -7.93 -9.68 10.03
CA SER A 100 -9.08 -9.26 10.84
C SER A 100 -9.10 -9.93 12.22
N SER A 101 -8.62 -11.17 12.33
CA SER A 101 -8.60 -11.93 13.60
C SER A 101 -7.65 -11.32 14.64
N TYR A 102 -6.47 -10.87 14.21
CA TYR A 102 -5.47 -10.30 15.13
C TYR A 102 -5.63 -8.79 15.33
N GLN A 103 -6.34 -8.11 14.41
CA GLN A 103 -6.53 -6.65 14.43
C GLN A 103 -5.19 -5.90 14.50
N GLY A 104 -4.16 -6.39 13.80
CA GLY A 104 -2.79 -5.89 13.92
C GLY A 104 -2.67 -4.41 13.55
N ALA A 105 -3.28 -4.00 12.44
CA ALA A 105 -3.34 -2.61 12.01
C ALA A 105 -4.01 -1.72 13.07
N ARG A 106 -5.15 -2.15 13.63
CA ARG A 106 -5.88 -1.40 14.67
C ARG A 106 -5.05 -1.21 15.93
N ARG A 107 -4.35 -2.24 16.40
CA ARG A 107 -3.49 -2.15 17.59
C ARG A 107 -2.36 -1.14 17.39
N LEU A 108 -1.66 -1.21 16.25
CA LEU A 108 -0.61 -0.24 15.94
C LEU A 108 -1.15 1.17 15.78
N TYR A 109 -2.33 1.31 15.18
CA TYR A 109 -2.97 2.60 15.03
C TYR A 109 -3.29 3.22 16.39
N LEU A 110 -4.02 2.51 17.25
CA LEU A 110 -4.45 3.06 18.55
C LEU A 110 -3.25 3.36 19.47
N ASN A 111 -2.24 2.51 19.48
CA ASN A 111 -1.13 2.60 20.42
C ASN A 111 0.03 3.49 19.95
N HIS A 112 0.24 3.62 18.64
CA HIS A 112 1.42 4.32 18.09
C HIS A 112 1.03 5.41 17.11
N ALA A 113 0.34 5.08 16.01
CA ALA A 113 0.09 6.06 14.95
C ALA A 113 -0.82 7.19 15.41
N ARG A 114 -1.92 6.88 16.12
CA ARG A 114 -2.88 7.87 16.64
C ARG A 114 -2.23 8.89 17.58
N PRO A 115 -1.54 8.50 18.67
CA PRO A 115 -0.91 9.50 19.55
C PRO A 115 0.19 10.28 18.84
N PHE A 116 0.93 9.66 17.91
CA PHE A 116 1.94 10.35 17.11
C PHE A 116 1.32 11.40 16.18
N LEU A 117 0.27 11.03 15.44
CA LEU A 117 -0.41 11.92 14.49
C LEU A 117 -1.11 13.06 15.21
N LEU A 118 -1.84 12.79 16.30
CA LEU A 118 -2.49 13.85 17.08
C LEU A 118 -1.49 14.85 17.67
N LYS A 119 -0.29 14.38 18.07
CA LYS A 119 0.76 15.25 18.59
C LYS A 119 1.35 16.18 17.51
N HIS A 120 1.40 15.74 16.25
CA HIS A 120 2.02 16.48 15.15
C HIS A 120 1.01 16.95 14.09
N GLU A 121 -0.29 16.92 14.41
CA GLU A 121 -1.39 17.23 13.49
C GLU A 121 -1.21 18.59 12.85
N HIS A 122 -0.96 19.63 13.66
CA HIS A 122 -0.71 20.99 13.16
C HIS A 122 0.48 21.09 12.19
N GLN A 123 1.56 20.31 12.44
CA GLN A 123 2.73 20.31 11.54
C GLN A 123 2.42 19.58 10.24
N ALA A 124 1.68 18.47 10.31
CA ALA A 124 1.22 17.74 9.15
C ALA A 124 0.27 18.59 8.30
N ASP A 125 -0.70 19.27 8.92
CA ASP A 125 -1.64 20.16 8.24
C ASP A 125 -0.93 21.33 7.56
N HIS A 126 0.06 21.94 8.24
CA HIS A 126 0.87 22.99 7.64
C HIS A 126 1.65 22.48 6.42
N LEU A 127 2.30 21.31 6.53
CA LEU A 127 3.02 20.71 5.40
C LEU A 127 2.08 20.36 4.24
N LEU A 128 0.91 19.80 4.53
CA LEU A 128 -0.12 19.50 3.53
C LEU A 128 -0.61 20.78 2.85
N GLY A 129 -0.84 21.85 3.61
CA GLY A 129 -1.19 23.16 3.06
C GLY A 129 -0.09 23.71 2.14
N GLN A 130 1.18 23.56 2.50
CA GLN A 130 2.30 23.95 1.63
C GLN A 130 2.34 23.14 0.33
N ILE A 131 2.10 21.83 0.40
CA ILE A 131 2.04 20.94 -0.77
C ILE A 131 0.86 21.31 -1.68
N GLN A 132 -0.32 21.57 -1.10
CA GLN A 132 -1.50 22.01 -1.83
C GLN A 132 -1.28 23.36 -2.53
N ASN A 133 -0.71 24.33 -1.81
CA ASN A 133 -0.36 25.63 -2.37
C ASN A 133 0.69 25.51 -3.48
N PHE A 134 1.65 24.59 -3.34
CA PHE A 134 2.60 24.29 -4.40
C PHE A 134 1.89 23.72 -5.63
N MET A 135 1.00 22.72 -5.46
CA MET A 135 0.23 22.14 -6.57
C MET A 135 -0.71 23.14 -7.26
N ALA A 136 -1.20 24.14 -6.53
CA ALA A 136 -2.09 25.18 -7.05
C ALA A 136 -1.37 26.31 -7.82
N ARG A 137 -0.04 26.24 -7.94
CA ARG A 137 0.76 27.26 -8.64
C ARG A 137 0.41 27.33 -10.13
N PRO A 138 0.20 28.53 -10.70
CA PRO A 138 -0.03 28.68 -12.14
C PRO A 138 1.08 28.09 -13.00
N GLU A 139 2.33 28.15 -12.54
CA GLU A 139 3.48 27.54 -13.20
C GLU A 139 3.46 26.00 -13.24
N LEU A 140 2.60 25.34 -12.46
CA LEU A 140 2.37 23.89 -12.53
C LEU A 140 1.08 23.55 -13.27
N ALA A 141 0.28 24.54 -13.68
CA ALA A 141 -0.96 24.31 -14.41
C ALA A 141 -0.73 23.54 -15.72
N TRP A 142 0.45 23.70 -16.33
CA TRP A 142 0.82 22.91 -17.51
C TRP A 142 0.96 21.41 -17.19
N MET A 143 1.34 21.01 -15.98
CA MET A 143 1.43 19.59 -15.59
C MET A 143 0.03 18.99 -15.47
N ALA A 144 -0.90 19.74 -14.85
CA ALA A 144 -2.29 19.35 -14.77
C ALA A 144 -2.90 19.24 -16.18
N ASP A 145 -2.70 20.27 -17.02
CA ASP A 145 -3.15 20.26 -18.41
C ASP A 145 -2.55 19.11 -19.22
N HIS A 146 -1.25 18.81 -19.04
CA HIS A 146 -0.61 17.66 -19.70
C HIS A 146 -1.23 16.34 -19.25
N PHE A 147 -1.51 16.19 -17.96
CA PHE A 147 -2.20 15.02 -17.43
C PHE A 147 -3.63 14.91 -17.97
N HIS A 148 -4.38 16.02 -18.06
CA HIS A 148 -5.70 16.06 -18.67
C HIS A 148 -5.67 15.63 -20.13
N ARG A 149 -4.76 16.19 -20.94
CA ARG A 149 -4.59 15.82 -22.36
C ARG A 149 -4.21 14.35 -22.52
N PHE A 150 -3.35 13.83 -21.66
CA PHE A 150 -3.00 12.42 -21.64
C PHE A 150 -4.20 11.55 -21.27
N ALA A 151 -4.94 11.89 -20.20
CA ALA A 151 -6.10 11.13 -19.74
C ALA A 151 -7.21 11.07 -20.80
N ALA A 152 -7.45 12.17 -21.52
CA ALA A 152 -8.39 12.23 -22.64
C ALA A 152 -8.03 11.31 -23.81
N GLN A 153 -6.76 10.90 -23.93
CA GLN A 153 -6.30 9.98 -24.98
C GLN A 153 -6.41 8.50 -24.59
N VAL A 154 -6.72 8.18 -23.33
CA VAL A 154 -6.80 6.80 -22.84
C VAL A 154 -8.25 6.31 -22.92
N PRO A 155 -8.56 5.32 -23.78
CA PRO A 155 -9.90 4.76 -23.87
C PRO A 155 -10.31 4.14 -22.53
N GLY A 156 -11.50 4.49 -22.04
CA GLY A 156 -12.04 3.97 -20.77
C GLY A 156 -11.81 4.86 -19.54
N LEU A 157 -11.25 6.06 -19.67
CA LEU A 157 -11.23 7.10 -18.63
C LEU A 157 -12.35 8.16 -18.77
N GLU A 158 -13.24 7.98 -19.73
CA GLU A 158 -14.33 8.91 -20.08
C GLU A 158 -15.39 9.08 -18.96
N TRP A 159 -15.42 8.18 -17.99
CA TRP A 159 -16.31 8.25 -16.83
C TRP A 159 -15.81 9.18 -15.72
N LEU A 160 -14.60 9.73 -15.86
CA LEU A 160 -14.08 10.73 -14.93
C LEU A 160 -14.73 12.10 -15.22
N PRO A 161 -15.34 12.76 -14.22
CA PRO A 161 -16.08 14.01 -14.44
C PRO A 161 -15.22 15.24 -14.79
N TRP A 162 -13.90 15.05 -15.00
CA TRP A 162 -12.91 16.09 -15.27
C TRP A 162 -12.03 15.79 -16.50
N VAL A 163 -12.39 14.76 -17.29
CA VAL A 163 -11.85 14.49 -18.63
C VAL A 163 -12.83 15.07 -19.66
#